data_AF-A0A497T8V1-F1
#
_entry.id   AF-A0A497T8V1-F1
#
_cell.length_a   1.000
_cell.length_b   1.000
_cell.length_c   1.000
_cell.angle_alpha   90.00
_cell.angle_beta   90.00
_cell.angle_gamma   90.00
#
_symmetry.space_group_name_H-M   'P 1'
#
loop_
_entity.id
_entity.type
_entity.pdbx_description
1 polymer ?
#
loop_
_entity_poly.entity_id
_entity_poly.type
_entity_poly.pdbx_seq_one_letter_code
_entity_poly.pdbx_strand_id
1 'polypeptide(L)'
;MTATIISLMNKLYDAESTNGWTLNKGDVYSGFQREGNYCIGDQVSNTTYHFYKTLASSVNLQGKLVTFWVMLWGNPDTLANGGIRFVVGDGTNRVAIYVGGSDKRGLRFGGWECFALYMDATYIQNNLTVEQLAGSAFPDLTNVTEVGPGFKMTTKVVGTAPNVLWDVCYYGDGLKIVGGTASDPGVFKDIADADASTSNAWGIISETESGVFEIQGNLIFGDEGGSYDTYFNDKNVTLFYKDMWVPSNYYKWEIRGNTSTTTSFKLGEKSGSSGINGVVIRSPSSKNLIIDAHTYSSSIDEFGLYGCSIISAGTIDLPDSSAAEVLNTSFVSCGIVKGYSATFKNNNFITAPNQAFKMELNHNITSSQFISNNVGVLIETPGTFTFDALKFSGNTYDIENNSGGYVEIQCTNGANPTTVLNQGSSTTTIINTVYVTVKVVDSSLNPIQGARVYVYNTTDDQEIMNQLTNENGVAETTV
;
A
#
# COMPACT_ATOMS: atom_id res chain seq x y z
N MET A 1 -19.75 -17.11 -3.53
CA MET A 1 -18.61 -17.84 -4.09
C MET A 1 -17.38 -17.07 -3.65
N THR A 2 -16.39 -17.74 -3.05
CA THR A 2 -15.12 -17.12 -2.65
C THR A 2 -14.37 -16.52 -3.84
N ALA A 3 -13.40 -15.63 -3.57
CA ALA A 3 -12.56 -15.07 -4.63
C ALA A 3 -11.80 -16.15 -5.41
N THR A 4 -11.64 -15.92 -6.70
CA THR A 4 -10.72 -16.69 -7.55
C THR A 4 -9.36 -16.01 -7.55
N ILE A 5 -8.34 -16.75 -7.10
CA ILE A 5 -6.95 -16.26 -7.04
C ILE A 5 -6.18 -16.82 -8.24
N ILE A 6 -5.76 -15.94 -9.13
CA ILE A 6 -4.98 -16.26 -10.32
C ILE A 6 -3.54 -15.87 -10.06
N SER A 7 -2.65 -16.86 -10.09
CA SER A 7 -1.21 -16.60 -9.96
C SER A 7 -0.66 -15.92 -11.21
N LEU A 8 0.07 -14.83 -11.01
CA LEU A 8 0.96 -14.24 -12.02
C LEU A 8 2.41 -14.68 -11.78
N MET A 9 2.59 -15.74 -11.00
CA MET A 9 3.86 -16.35 -10.68
C MET A 9 4.04 -17.63 -11.52
N ASN A 10 5.26 -17.83 -11.99
CA ASN A 10 5.71 -18.99 -12.72
C ASN A 10 6.70 -19.76 -11.85
N LYS A 11 6.63 -21.09 -11.86
CA LYS A 11 7.54 -21.92 -11.07
C LYS A 11 8.92 -21.97 -11.74
N LEU A 12 9.98 -21.69 -10.99
CA LEU A 12 11.36 -21.89 -11.42
C LEU A 12 11.82 -23.32 -11.14
N TYR A 13 11.54 -23.80 -9.94
CA TYR A 13 11.81 -25.17 -9.55
C TYR A 13 10.86 -25.65 -8.46
N ASP A 14 10.71 -26.96 -8.40
CA ASP A 14 10.27 -27.71 -7.23
C ASP A 14 11.42 -28.57 -6.68
N ALA A 15 11.19 -29.12 -5.49
CA ALA A 15 12.08 -30.00 -4.77
C ALA A 15 11.59 -31.46 -4.76
N GLU A 16 10.82 -31.88 -5.78
CA GLU A 16 10.27 -33.24 -5.88
C GLU A 16 11.34 -34.31 -6.16
N SER A 17 12.54 -33.90 -6.58
CA SER A 17 13.71 -34.77 -6.72
C SER A 17 15.03 -33.99 -6.71
N THR A 18 16.15 -34.69 -6.50
CA THR A 18 17.52 -34.13 -6.60
C THR A 18 18.02 -34.01 -8.04
N ASN A 19 17.20 -34.34 -9.04
CA ASN A 19 17.60 -34.25 -10.45
C ASN A 19 17.89 -32.79 -10.85
N GLY A 20 19.03 -32.58 -11.51
CA GLY A 20 19.50 -31.28 -11.97
C GLY A 20 20.03 -30.38 -10.85
N TRP A 21 20.10 -30.85 -9.61
CA TRP A 21 20.65 -30.09 -8.50
C TRP A 21 22.15 -30.35 -8.32
N THR A 22 22.89 -29.26 -8.07
CA THR A 22 24.23 -29.33 -7.46
C THR A 22 24.07 -29.28 -5.95
N LEU A 23 24.37 -30.41 -5.30
CA LEU A 23 24.20 -30.63 -3.86
C LEU A 23 25.53 -31.03 -3.21
N ASN A 24 25.63 -30.91 -1.89
CA ASN A 24 26.73 -31.51 -1.15
C ASN A 24 26.40 -32.97 -0.82
N LYS A 25 25.41 -33.19 0.04
CA LYS A 25 24.78 -34.50 0.24
C LYS A 25 23.37 -34.50 -0.33
N GLY A 26 22.57 -33.50 0.06
CA GLY A 26 21.21 -33.20 -0.36
C GLY A 26 20.29 -34.41 -0.52
N ASP A 27 19.40 -34.63 0.45
CA ASP A 27 18.39 -35.70 0.39
C ASP A 27 16.98 -35.13 0.22
N VAL A 28 16.05 -35.98 -0.20
CA VAL A 28 14.62 -35.66 -0.33
C VAL A 28 13.89 -36.05 0.96
N TYR A 29 13.02 -35.17 1.46
CA TYR A 29 12.24 -35.32 2.68
C TYR A 29 10.75 -35.11 2.42
N SER A 30 9.87 -35.75 3.21
CA SER A 30 8.40 -35.66 3.05
C SER A 30 7.69 -35.50 4.38
N GLY A 31 6.42 -35.07 4.32
CA GLY A 31 5.50 -34.95 5.46
C GLY A 31 5.43 -33.55 6.08
N PHE A 32 6.28 -32.64 5.61
CA PHE A 32 6.37 -31.26 6.12
C PHE A 32 6.87 -30.28 5.04
N GLN A 33 6.79 -30.67 3.77
CA GLN A 33 7.07 -29.83 2.61
C GLN A 33 6.12 -28.63 2.53
N ARG A 34 6.52 -27.61 1.80
CA ARG A 34 5.72 -26.41 1.55
C ARG A 34 4.82 -26.57 0.33
N GLU A 35 5.32 -27.18 -0.74
CA GLU A 35 4.61 -27.52 -1.96
C GLU A 35 4.76 -29.02 -2.27
N GLY A 36 3.78 -29.61 -2.95
CA GLY A 36 3.90 -30.96 -3.48
C GLY A 36 4.04 -32.04 -2.39
N ASN A 37 4.91 -33.01 -2.64
CA ASN A 37 5.11 -34.17 -1.76
C ASN A 37 6.43 -34.13 -1.02
N TYR A 38 7.41 -33.39 -1.54
CA TYR A 38 8.77 -33.44 -1.03
C TYR A 38 9.43 -32.08 -0.94
N CYS A 39 10.47 -32.00 -0.11
CA CYS A 39 11.43 -30.90 -0.07
C CYS A 39 12.86 -31.46 -0.06
N ILE A 40 13.86 -30.62 -0.32
CA ILE A 40 15.27 -31.03 -0.26
C ILE A 40 15.91 -30.43 0.98
N GLY A 41 16.79 -31.20 1.65
CA GLY A 41 17.52 -30.73 2.81
C GLY A 41 18.98 -31.17 2.82
N ASP A 42 19.83 -30.37 3.46
CA ASP A 42 21.25 -30.68 3.63
C ASP A 42 21.76 -30.23 5.01
N GLN A 43 23.01 -30.59 5.31
CA GLN A 43 23.74 -30.20 6.50
C GLN A 43 24.75 -29.11 6.17
N VAL A 44 24.49 -27.91 6.67
CA VAL A 44 25.34 -26.73 6.51
C VAL A 44 26.04 -26.42 7.83
N SER A 45 27.28 -25.92 7.76
CA SER A 45 28.08 -25.55 8.93
C SER A 45 28.41 -24.05 8.90
N ASN A 46 29.48 -23.64 9.59
CA ASN A 46 30.04 -22.29 9.51
C ASN A 46 30.78 -22.02 8.19
N THR A 47 31.02 -23.05 7.38
CA THR A 47 31.37 -22.89 5.97
C THR A 47 30.11 -22.57 5.15
N THR A 48 30.25 -21.67 4.18
CA THR A 48 29.18 -21.33 3.24
C THR A 48 28.97 -22.47 2.24
N TYR A 49 27.70 -22.84 2.00
CA TYR A 49 27.30 -23.79 0.96
C TYR A 49 26.31 -23.14 -0.01
N HIS A 50 26.45 -23.47 -1.29
CA HIS A 50 25.60 -22.96 -2.37
C HIS A 50 24.96 -24.15 -3.08
N PHE A 51 23.63 -24.15 -3.13
CA PHE A 51 22.83 -25.16 -3.79
C PHE A 51 22.10 -24.51 -4.96
N TYR A 52 22.11 -25.16 -6.12
CA TYR A 52 21.40 -24.63 -7.28
C TYR A 52 20.94 -25.74 -8.20
N LYS A 53 19.80 -25.50 -8.84
CA LYS A 53 19.25 -26.33 -9.88
C LYS A 53 19.62 -25.73 -11.23
N THR A 54 20.13 -26.56 -12.12
CA THR A 54 20.21 -26.22 -13.55
C THR A 54 18.80 -26.33 -14.14
N LEU A 55 18.31 -25.22 -14.68
CA LEU A 55 17.00 -25.14 -15.31
C LEU A 55 17.01 -25.86 -16.66
N ALA A 56 15.87 -26.45 -17.03
CA ALA A 56 15.73 -27.15 -18.31
C ALA A 56 15.84 -26.21 -19.52
N SER A 57 15.49 -24.93 -19.33
CA SER A 57 15.61 -23.86 -20.31
C SER A 57 15.96 -22.56 -19.60
N SER A 58 16.59 -21.63 -20.32
CA SER A 58 16.84 -20.30 -19.78
C SER A 58 15.52 -19.54 -19.55
N VAL A 59 15.52 -18.65 -18.56
CA VAL A 59 14.38 -17.81 -18.20
C VAL A 59 14.81 -16.36 -18.04
N ASN A 60 13.89 -15.44 -18.33
CA ASN A 60 14.08 -14.02 -18.09
C ASN A 60 13.55 -13.65 -16.70
N LEU A 61 14.46 -13.32 -15.79
CA LEU A 61 14.15 -12.81 -14.45
C LEU A 61 14.25 -11.29 -14.36
N GLN A 62 14.80 -10.61 -15.36
CA GLN A 62 14.99 -9.15 -15.33
C GLN A 62 13.65 -8.42 -15.13
N GLY A 63 13.56 -7.65 -14.05
CA GLY A 63 12.38 -6.91 -13.63
C GLY A 63 11.28 -7.77 -12.98
N LYS A 64 11.58 -8.98 -12.50
CA LYS A 64 10.61 -9.88 -11.87
C LYS A 64 10.86 -10.06 -10.38
N LEU A 65 9.80 -10.29 -9.62
CA LEU A 65 9.94 -10.76 -8.24
C LEU A 65 10.27 -12.24 -8.25
N VAL A 66 11.25 -12.65 -7.46
CA VAL A 66 11.51 -14.06 -7.13
C VAL A 66 11.13 -14.29 -5.68
N THR A 67 10.43 -15.39 -5.43
CA THR A 67 10.13 -15.91 -4.09
C THR A 67 10.68 -17.31 -3.94
N PHE A 68 11.25 -17.66 -2.78
CA PHE A 68 11.71 -19.02 -2.52
C PHE A 68 11.57 -19.39 -1.05
N TRP A 69 11.15 -20.64 -0.80
CA TRP A 69 10.89 -21.14 0.54
C TRP A 69 12.08 -21.92 1.10
N VAL A 70 12.42 -21.60 2.35
CA VAL A 70 13.44 -22.30 3.14
C VAL A 70 12.92 -22.62 4.53
N MET A 71 13.37 -23.73 5.11
CA MET A 71 13.13 -24.09 6.49
C MET A 71 14.47 -24.16 7.21
N LEU A 72 14.54 -23.52 8.38
CA LEU A 72 15.76 -23.38 9.15
C LEU A 72 15.59 -24.09 10.49
N TRP A 73 16.27 -25.22 10.67
CA TRP A 73 16.35 -25.92 11.95
C TRP A 73 17.63 -25.59 12.73
N GLY A 74 18.62 -25.01 12.06
CA GLY A 74 19.76 -24.37 12.71
C GLY A 74 19.62 -22.86 12.82
N ASN A 75 20.61 -22.22 13.44
CA ASN A 75 20.73 -20.77 13.49
C ASN A 75 21.57 -20.26 12.30
N PRO A 76 20.97 -19.57 11.32
CA PRO A 76 21.73 -18.93 10.25
C PRO A 76 22.66 -17.87 10.84
N ASP A 77 23.76 -17.59 10.14
CA ASP A 77 24.58 -16.41 10.42
C ASP A 77 23.76 -15.12 10.13
N THR A 78 24.32 -13.96 10.43
CA THR A 78 23.68 -12.67 10.11
C THR A 78 23.61 -12.45 8.61
N LEU A 79 22.73 -11.55 8.16
CA LEU A 79 22.64 -11.12 6.77
C LEU A 79 24.00 -10.63 6.24
N ALA A 80 24.72 -9.83 7.03
CA ALA A 80 26.02 -9.27 6.64
C ALA A 80 27.08 -10.36 6.41
N ASN A 81 26.97 -11.50 7.09
CA ASN A 81 27.84 -12.66 6.92
C ASN A 81 27.28 -13.69 5.91
N GLY A 82 26.16 -13.35 5.26
CA GLY A 82 25.39 -14.17 4.35
C GLY A 82 24.82 -15.40 5.04
N GLY A 83 23.94 -15.24 6.02
CA GLY A 83 23.23 -16.37 6.60
C GLY A 83 22.42 -17.14 5.56
N ILE A 84 21.64 -16.42 4.75
CA ILE A 84 20.77 -16.95 3.69
C ILE A 84 21.04 -16.16 2.41
N ARG A 85 21.22 -16.89 1.30
CA ARG A 85 21.52 -16.34 -0.02
C ARG A 85 20.57 -16.88 -1.08
N PHE A 86 20.39 -16.10 -2.14
CA PHE A 86 19.81 -16.58 -3.40
C PHE A 86 20.94 -16.71 -4.43
N VAL A 87 21.14 -17.92 -4.95
CA VAL A 87 22.11 -18.24 -6.00
C VAL A 87 21.43 -18.07 -7.34
N VAL A 88 22.08 -17.35 -8.26
CA VAL A 88 21.61 -17.14 -9.63
C VAL A 88 22.78 -17.18 -10.61
N GLY A 89 22.59 -17.80 -11.77
CA GLY A 89 23.59 -17.87 -12.83
C GLY A 89 22.99 -17.96 -14.23
N ASP A 90 23.78 -17.52 -15.22
CA ASP A 90 23.43 -17.51 -16.65
C ASP A 90 24.13 -18.64 -17.43
N GLY A 91 24.84 -19.53 -16.72
CA GLY A 91 25.63 -20.63 -17.29
C GLY A 91 27.11 -20.28 -17.53
N THR A 92 27.46 -18.99 -17.46
CA THR A 92 28.85 -18.50 -17.52
C THR A 92 29.24 -17.82 -16.21
N ASN A 93 28.43 -16.86 -15.77
CA ASN A 93 28.57 -16.13 -14.54
C ASN A 93 27.56 -16.64 -13.52
N ARG A 94 27.97 -16.69 -12.26
CA ARG A 94 27.11 -17.05 -11.14
C ARG A 94 27.46 -16.24 -9.92
N VAL A 95 26.44 -15.80 -9.21
CA VAL A 95 26.57 -15.07 -7.96
C VAL A 95 25.67 -15.64 -6.88
N ALA A 96 25.99 -15.34 -5.63
CA ALA A 96 25.09 -15.49 -4.51
C ALA A 96 24.75 -14.12 -3.90
N ILE A 97 23.47 -13.81 -3.84
CA ILE A 97 22.92 -12.54 -3.35
C ILE A 97 22.51 -12.73 -1.89
N TYR A 98 22.93 -11.83 -1.00
CA TYR A 98 22.66 -11.95 0.43
C TYR A 98 21.25 -11.45 0.70
N VAL A 99 20.35 -12.33 1.15
CA VAL A 99 18.91 -12.02 1.26
C VAL A 99 18.32 -12.23 2.64
N GLY A 100 19.02 -12.92 3.53
CA GLY A 100 18.54 -13.13 4.89
C GLY A 100 19.60 -13.60 5.87
N GLY A 101 19.19 -13.75 7.12
CA GLY A 101 20.03 -14.20 8.22
C GLY A 101 19.26 -14.22 9.53
N SER A 102 19.97 -14.39 10.65
CA SER A 102 19.35 -14.36 11.98
C SER A 102 18.64 -13.04 12.30
N ASP A 103 19.07 -11.95 11.67
CA ASP A 103 18.64 -10.56 11.83
C ASP A 103 17.72 -10.06 10.70
N LYS A 104 17.47 -10.88 9.66
CA LYS A 104 16.56 -10.56 8.54
C LYS A 104 15.81 -11.83 8.12
N ARG A 105 14.53 -11.91 8.50
CA ARG A 105 13.68 -13.10 8.33
C ARG A 105 12.65 -12.90 7.21
N GLY A 106 12.30 -13.98 6.54
CA GLY A 106 11.30 -13.98 5.46
C GLY A 106 9.86 -13.88 5.97
N LEU A 107 8.90 -13.95 5.04
CA LEU A 107 7.48 -14.17 5.34
C LEU A 107 7.27 -15.58 5.89
N ARG A 108 6.52 -15.73 6.98
CA ARG A 108 6.43 -17.01 7.71
C ARG A 108 5.17 -17.79 7.38
N PHE A 109 5.31 -19.11 7.29
CA PHE A 109 4.19 -20.04 7.27
C PHE A 109 4.60 -21.37 7.92
N GLY A 110 4.03 -21.68 9.09
CA GLY A 110 4.48 -22.80 9.90
C GLY A 110 5.97 -22.70 10.25
N GLY A 111 6.75 -23.75 9.96
CA GLY A 111 8.21 -23.76 10.13
C GLY A 111 9.00 -23.21 8.94
N TRP A 112 8.33 -22.76 7.89
CA TRP A 112 8.94 -22.27 6.66
C TRP A 112 9.02 -20.74 6.63
N GLU A 113 10.05 -20.23 5.96
CA GLU A 113 10.21 -18.81 5.63
C GLU A 113 10.37 -18.63 4.13
N CYS A 114 9.62 -17.69 3.57
CA CYS A 114 9.71 -17.30 2.18
C CYS A 114 10.50 -15.99 2.07
N PHE A 115 11.56 -16.00 1.28
CA PHE A 115 12.31 -14.78 0.95
C PHE A 115 11.88 -14.28 -0.43
N ALA A 116 11.87 -12.95 -0.58
CA ALA A 116 11.47 -12.26 -1.79
C ALA A 116 12.55 -11.25 -2.21
N LEU A 117 12.81 -11.19 -3.51
CA LEU A 117 13.88 -10.41 -4.13
C LEU A 117 13.41 -9.92 -5.51
N TYR A 118 13.56 -8.63 -5.79
CA TYR A 118 13.34 -8.08 -7.12
C TYR A 118 14.60 -8.24 -7.97
N MET A 119 14.47 -9.02 -9.05
CA MET A 119 15.55 -9.38 -9.94
C MET A 119 15.79 -8.29 -10.97
N ASP A 120 16.49 -7.23 -10.58
CA ASP A 120 17.00 -6.21 -11.48
C ASP A 120 18.49 -6.00 -11.23
N ALA A 121 19.31 -6.15 -12.28
CA ALA A 121 20.77 -6.16 -12.12
C ALA A 121 21.30 -4.85 -11.51
N THR A 122 20.72 -3.71 -11.91
CA THR A 122 21.13 -2.39 -11.42
C THR A 122 20.74 -2.21 -9.96
N TYR A 123 19.50 -2.58 -9.61
CA TYR A 123 19.01 -2.54 -8.25
C TYR A 123 19.85 -3.42 -7.33
N ILE A 124 20.08 -4.68 -7.71
CA ILE A 124 20.84 -5.64 -6.89
C ILE A 124 22.26 -5.14 -6.65
N GLN A 125 22.99 -4.76 -7.69
CA GLN A 125 24.39 -4.33 -7.57
C GLN A 125 24.55 -3.05 -6.74
N ASN A 126 23.56 -2.18 -6.73
CA ASN A 126 23.61 -0.91 -5.99
C ASN A 126 23.12 -1.02 -4.55
N ASN A 127 22.31 -2.02 -4.21
CA ASN A 127 21.60 -2.06 -2.93
C ASN A 127 21.86 -3.32 -2.09
N LEU A 128 22.40 -4.38 -2.68
CA LEU A 128 22.60 -5.67 -2.00
C LEU A 128 24.07 -6.11 -2.05
N THR A 129 24.45 -6.94 -1.08
CA THR A 129 25.74 -7.64 -1.09
C THR A 129 25.66 -8.87 -2.00
N VAL A 130 26.66 -9.00 -2.88
CA VAL A 130 26.77 -10.05 -3.87
C VAL A 130 28.14 -10.71 -3.77
N GLU A 131 28.16 -12.04 -3.80
CA GLU A 131 29.37 -12.87 -3.82
C GLU A 131 29.51 -13.55 -5.19
N GLN A 132 30.64 -13.35 -5.86
CA GLN A 132 30.92 -14.00 -7.14
C GLN A 132 31.28 -15.47 -6.93
N LEU A 133 30.56 -16.39 -7.59
CA LEU A 133 30.78 -17.83 -7.48
C LEU A 133 31.47 -18.43 -8.72
N ALA A 134 31.14 -17.91 -9.90
CA ALA A 134 31.72 -18.34 -11.18
C ALA A 134 31.73 -17.18 -12.17
N GLY A 135 32.67 -17.17 -13.11
CA GLY A 135 32.85 -16.06 -14.04
C GLY A 135 33.44 -14.81 -13.38
N SER A 136 33.35 -13.67 -14.07
CA SER A 136 33.95 -12.40 -13.61
C SER A 136 32.98 -11.21 -13.67
N ALA A 137 31.72 -11.44 -14.05
CA ALA A 137 30.69 -10.42 -14.14
C ALA A 137 29.42 -10.86 -13.40
N PHE A 138 28.50 -9.92 -13.19
CA PHE A 138 27.17 -10.27 -12.73
C PHE A 138 26.39 -11.01 -13.84
N PRO A 139 25.56 -12.02 -13.52
CA PRO A 139 24.87 -12.80 -14.54
C PRO A 139 23.87 -11.99 -15.37
N ASP A 140 23.70 -12.37 -16.64
CA ASP A 140 22.63 -11.86 -17.49
C ASP A 140 21.26 -12.37 -17.01
N LEU A 141 20.50 -11.49 -16.35
CA LEU A 141 19.18 -11.82 -15.82
C LEU A 141 18.13 -12.08 -16.90
N THR A 142 18.42 -11.81 -18.18
CA THR A 142 17.52 -12.16 -19.29
C THR A 142 17.66 -13.61 -19.74
N ASN A 143 18.75 -14.30 -19.35
CA ASN A 143 19.10 -15.65 -19.77
C ASN A 143 19.55 -16.53 -18.59
N VAL A 144 18.80 -16.51 -17.49
CA VAL A 144 19.14 -17.27 -16.27
C VAL A 144 18.96 -18.77 -16.51
N THR A 145 19.95 -19.57 -16.17
CA THR A 145 19.95 -21.04 -16.31
C THR A 145 20.19 -21.79 -14.99
N GLU A 146 20.59 -21.08 -13.93
CA GLU A 146 20.87 -21.68 -12.62
C GLU A 146 20.22 -20.84 -11.52
N VAL A 147 19.48 -21.49 -10.60
CA VAL A 147 18.88 -20.83 -9.43
C VAL A 147 18.86 -21.76 -8.22
N GLY A 148 18.94 -21.21 -7.01
CA GLY A 148 18.75 -21.98 -5.78
C GLY A 148 19.14 -21.23 -4.52
N PRO A 149 19.12 -21.88 -3.35
CA PRO A 149 19.47 -21.24 -2.10
C PRO A 149 20.96 -21.41 -1.74
N GLY A 150 21.49 -20.48 -0.95
CA GLY A 150 22.77 -20.63 -0.27
C GLY A 150 22.62 -20.38 1.22
N PHE A 151 23.46 -21.03 2.03
CA PHE A 151 23.36 -20.96 3.48
C PHE A 151 24.73 -20.90 4.14
N LYS A 152 24.79 -20.20 5.28
CA LYS A 152 25.87 -20.27 6.24
C LYS A 152 25.26 -20.29 7.64
N MET A 153 25.62 -21.30 8.43
CA MET A 153 25.06 -21.52 9.77
C MET A 153 26.13 -21.26 10.82
N THR A 154 25.74 -20.84 12.02
CA THR A 154 26.71 -20.60 13.10
C THR A 154 27.36 -21.90 13.61
N THR A 155 26.64 -23.02 13.53
CA THR A 155 27.08 -24.34 14.00
C THR A 155 26.56 -25.43 13.07
N LYS A 156 27.34 -26.51 12.93
CA LYS A 156 26.89 -27.73 12.25
C LYS A 156 25.99 -28.52 13.20
N VAL A 157 24.94 -29.14 12.68
CA VAL A 157 24.11 -30.09 13.45
C VAL A 157 24.88 -31.41 13.67
N VAL A 158 24.69 -31.98 14.86
CA VAL A 158 25.23 -33.29 15.26
C VAL A 158 24.34 -34.40 14.70
N GLY A 159 24.92 -35.43 14.08
CA GLY A 159 24.19 -36.54 13.46
C GLY A 159 23.99 -36.36 11.95
N THR A 160 22.94 -36.96 11.39
CA THR A 160 22.67 -37.01 9.94
C THR A 160 21.44 -36.21 9.50
N ALA A 161 20.72 -35.57 10.43
CA ALA A 161 19.54 -34.77 10.12
C ALA A 161 19.93 -33.46 9.41
N PRO A 162 19.13 -32.99 8.43
CA PRO A 162 19.38 -31.70 7.78
C PRO A 162 19.17 -30.56 8.78
N ASN A 163 19.83 -29.43 8.56
CA ASN A 163 19.61 -28.22 9.37
C ASN A 163 19.12 -27.03 8.55
N VAL A 164 19.11 -27.20 7.24
CA VAL A 164 18.47 -26.32 6.28
C VAL A 164 17.70 -27.19 5.29
N LEU A 165 16.52 -26.72 4.90
CA LEU A 165 15.73 -27.30 3.83
C LEU A 165 15.22 -26.19 2.91
N TRP A 166 14.89 -26.55 1.69
CA TRP A 166 14.26 -25.69 0.70
C TRP A 166 13.31 -26.50 -0.14
N ASP A 167 12.37 -25.81 -0.78
CA ASP A 167 11.31 -26.47 -1.52
C ASP A 167 11.09 -25.85 -2.90
N VAL A 168 10.18 -24.89 -2.98
CA VAL A 168 9.74 -24.29 -4.24
C VAL A 168 10.26 -22.86 -4.38
N CYS A 169 10.49 -22.48 -5.64
CA CYS A 169 10.84 -21.13 -6.04
C CYS A 169 9.97 -20.67 -7.21
N TYR A 170 9.43 -19.47 -7.10
CA TYR A 170 8.61 -18.83 -8.12
C TYR A 170 9.23 -17.52 -8.58
N TYR A 171 8.82 -17.07 -9.76
CA TYR A 171 9.08 -15.73 -10.24
C TYR A 171 7.88 -15.14 -10.97
N GLY A 172 7.67 -13.83 -10.88
CA GLY A 172 6.55 -13.19 -11.58
C GLY A 172 6.20 -11.83 -11.02
N ASP A 173 4.92 -11.48 -11.18
CA ASP A 173 4.41 -10.12 -10.93
C ASP A 173 3.42 -10.06 -9.75
N GLY A 174 3.12 -11.17 -9.07
CA GLY A 174 2.23 -11.21 -7.90
C GLY A 174 0.96 -12.04 -8.13
N LEU A 175 -0.16 -11.60 -7.56
CA LEU A 175 -1.46 -12.29 -7.64
C LEU A 175 -2.55 -11.39 -8.23
N LYS A 176 -3.44 -11.98 -9.03
CA LYS A 176 -4.67 -11.35 -9.51
C LYS A 176 -5.88 -11.96 -8.80
N ILE A 177 -6.79 -11.11 -8.33
CA ILE A 177 -7.96 -11.44 -7.53
C ILE A 177 -9.20 -11.03 -8.32
N VAL A 178 -10.04 -12.02 -8.63
CA VAL A 178 -11.28 -11.86 -9.40
C VAL A 178 -12.39 -12.72 -8.79
N GLY A 179 -13.60 -12.67 -9.34
CA GLY A 179 -14.74 -13.44 -8.85
C GLY A 179 -15.40 -12.79 -7.63
N GLY A 180 -15.97 -13.62 -6.75
CA GLY A 180 -16.82 -13.12 -5.68
C GLY A 180 -18.23 -12.75 -6.18
N THR A 181 -19.09 -12.40 -5.24
CA THR A 181 -20.44 -11.86 -5.51
C THR A 181 -20.75 -10.75 -4.52
N ALA A 182 -21.73 -9.89 -4.81
CA ALA A 182 -22.12 -8.83 -3.87
C ALA A 182 -22.50 -9.35 -2.46
N SER A 183 -23.07 -10.56 -2.35
CA SER A 183 -23.44 -11.19 -1.07
C SER A 183 -22.35 -12.02 -0.41
N ASP A 184 -21.31 -12.37 -1.17
CA ASP A 184 -20.19 -13.21 -0.73
C ASP A 184 -18.94 -12.73 -1.50
N PRO A 185 -18.40 -11.56 -1.12
CA PRO A 185 -17.25 -10.96 -1.77
C PRO A 185 -15.96 -11.65 -1.32
N GLY A 186 -14.91 -11.52 -2.11
CA GLY A 186 -13.57 -11.94 -1.77
C GLY A 186 -13.00 -11.21 -0.55
N VAL A 187 -12.17 -11.91 0.23
CA VAL A 187 -11.44 -11.39 1.40
C VAL A 187 -9.95 -11.70 1.32
N PHE A 188 -9.10 -11.03 2.12
CA PHE A 188 -7.66 -11.33 2.17
C PHE A 188 -7.37 -12.75 2.62
N LYS A 189 -8.27 -13.33 3.44
CA LYS A 189 -8.19 -14.73 3.83
C LYS A 189 -8.25 -15.69 2.63
N ASP A 190 -9.06 -15.41 1.62
CA ASP A 190 -9.13 -16.25 0.41
C ASP A 190 -7.79 -16.27 -0.32
N ILE A 191 -7.12 -15.12 -0.37
CA ILE A 191 -5.79 -14.96 -0.98
C ILE A 191 -4.75 -15.73 -0.17
N ALA A 192 -4.74 -15.55 1.15
CA ALA A 192 -3.81 -16.22 2.05
C ALA A 192 -4.00 -17.74 2.06
N ASP A 193 -5.24 -18.24 2.05
CA ASP A 193 -5.54 -19.68 2.02
C ASP A 193 -5.13 -20.29 0.67
N ALA A 194 -5.36 -19.57 -0.44
CA ALA A 194 -4.90 -20.00 -1.76
C ALA A 194 -3.37 -20.07 -1.82
N ASP A 195 -2.66 -19.08 -1.30
CA ASP A 195 -1.19 -19.08 -1.26
C ASP A 195 -0.65 -20.14 -0.29
N ALA A 196 -1.27 -20.31 0.88
CA ALA A 196 -0.95 -21.31 1.91
C ALA A 196 -1.07 -22.76 1.43
N SER A 197 -1.90 -23.02 0.41
CA SER A 197 -2.09 -24.37 -0.14
C SER A 197 -0.77 -25.02 -0.54
N THR A 198 -0.67 -26.33 -0.28
CA THR A 198 0.45 -27.18 -0.71
C THR A 198 0.49 -27.39 -2.23
N SER A 199 -0.52 -26.93 -2.97
CA SER A 199 -0.50 -26.91 -4.44
C SER A 199 0.06 -25.61 -5.05
N ASN A 200 0.18 -24.54 -4.26
CA ASN A 200 0.39 -23.19 -4.78
C ASN A 200 1.66 -22.56 -4.21
N ALA A 201 1.76 -22.40 -2.89
CA ALA A 201 2.99 -21.97 -2.22
C ALA A 201 3.74 -20.77 -2.82
N TRP A 202 3.04 -19.79 -3.39
CA TRP A 202 3.65 -18.69 -4.13
C TRP A 202 4.49 -17.76 -3.26
N GLY A 203 4.16 -17.63 -1.97
CA GLY A 203 4.89 -16.82 -1.02
C GLY A 203 4.69 -15.31 -1.23
N ILE A 204 3.48 -14.89 -1.57
CA ILE A 204 3.09 -13.49 -1.74
C ILE A 204 2.40 -12.96 -0.47
N ILE A 205 1.53 -13.76 0.15
CA ILE A 205 0.77 -13.42 1.35
C ILE A 205 0.66 -14.61 2.31
N SER A 206 0.67 -14.34 3.61
CA SER A 206 0.46 -15.35 4.65
C SER A 206 -0.31 -14.77 5.84
N GLU A 207 -1.23 -15.54 6.40
CA GLU A 207 -1.90 -15.24 7.67
C GLU A 207 -1.01 -15.72 8.83
N THR A 208 -0.47 -14.78 9.62
CA THR A 208 0.44 -15.12 10.75
C THR A 208 -0.31 -15.30 12.06
N GLU A 209 -1.40 -14.55 12.22
CA GLU A 209 -2.40 -14.69 13.28
C GLU A 209 -3.77 -14.40 12.66
N SER A 210 -4.86 -14.80 13.32
CA SER A 210 -6.21 -14.60 12.76
C SER A 210 -6.45 -13.12 12.44
N GLY A 211 -6.68 -12.82 11.15
CA GLY A 211 -6.88 -11.46 10.66
C GLY A 211 -5.61 -10.60 10.54
N VAL A 212 -4.42 -11.18 10.69
CA VAL A 212 -3.12 -10.51 10.52
C VAL A 212 -2.36 -11.15 9.36
N PHE A 213 -2.12 -10.37 8.32
CA PHE A 213 -1.50 -10.83 7.08
C PHE A 213 -0.15 -10.16 6.84
N GLU A 214 0.87 -10.96 6.56
CA GLU A 214 2.14 -10.50 6.00
C GLU A 214 2.08 -10.57 4.46
N ILE A 215 2.51 -9.52 3.77
CA ILE A 215 2.52 -9.43 2.30
C ILE A 215 3.93 -9.06 1.82
N GLN A 216 4.39 -9.67 0.73
CA GLN A 216 5.68 -9.36 0.12
C GLN A 216 5.67 -9.30 -1.43
N GLY A 217 4.49 -9.24 -2.04
CA GLY A 217 4.32 -9.07 -3.48
C GLY A 217 3.15 -8.14 -3.84
N ASN A 218 2.90 -8.00 -5.14
CA ASN A 218 1.83 -7.15 -5.66
C ASN A 218 0.49 -7.88 -5.73
N LEU A 219 -0.58 -7.11 -5.56
CA LEU A 219 -1.95 -7.60 -5.65
C LEU A 219 -2.72 -6.79 -6.68
N ILE A 220 -3.43 -7.48 -7.56
CA ILE A 220 -4.27 -6.87 -8.59
C ILE A 220 -5.70 -7.30 -8.33
N PHE A 221 -6.61 -6.36 -8.10
CA PHE A 221 -8.02 -6.60 -7.90
C PHE A 221 -8.78 -6.21 -9.16
N GLY A 222 -9.38 -7.17 -9.84
CA GLY A 222 -10.12 -6.92 -11.08
C GLY A 222 -9.59 -7.67 -12.28
N ASP A 223 -10.36 -7.65 -13.36
CA ASP A 223 -10.12 -8.43 -14.57
C ASP A 223 -10.24 -7.56 -15.82
N GLU A 224 -9.36 -6.58 -15.98
CA GLU A 224 -9.37 -5.68 -17.15
C GLU A 224 -9.44 -6.47 -18.47
N GLY A 225 -10.49 -6.23 -19.27
CA GLY A 225 -10.71 -6.88 -20.57
C GLY A 225 -11.05 -8.38 -20.51
N GLY A 226 -11.22 -8.93 -19.32
CA GLY A 226 -11.64 -10.31 -19.10
C GLY A 226 -13.14 -10.46 -18.89
N SER A 227 -13.54 -11.56 -18.26
CA SER A 227 -14.95 -11.99 -18.17
C SER A 227 -15.43 -12.24 -16.74
N TYR A 228 -14.56 -12.00 -15.75
CA TYR A 228 -14.94 -12.16 -14.36
C TYR A 228 -15.49 -10.85 -13.79
N ASP A 229 -16.62 -10.93 -13.09
CA ASP A 229 -16.96 -9.94 -12.07
C ASP A 229 -15.90 -10.00 -10.96
N THR A 230 -15.69 -8.88 -10.26
CA THR A 230 -14.81 -8.79 -9.10
C THR A 230 -15.52 -8.06 -7.98
N TYR A 231 -15.89 -8.79 -6.93
CA TYR A 231 -16.38 -8.23 -5.68
C TYR A 231 -15.37 -8.55 -4.59
N PHE A 232 -14.69 -7.53 -4.06
CA PHE A 232 -13.75 -7.66 -2.96
C PHE A 232 -14.18 -6.76 -1.80
N ASN A 233 -14.32 -7.32 -0.61
CA ASN A 233 -14.68 -6.57 0.58
C ASN A 233 -14.15 -7.26 1.84
N ASP A 234 -13.22 -6.61 2.53
CA ASP A 234 -12.68 -7.11 3.79
C ASP A 234 -12.70 -6.04 4.89
N LYS A 235 -12.73 -6.46 6.15
CA LYS A 235 -12.93 -5.61 7.33
C LYS A 235 -12.27 -6.21 8.56
N ASN A 236 -11.88 -5.35 9.51
CA ASN A 236 -11.26 -5.77 10.78
C ASN A 236 -10.00 -6.65 10.64
N VAL A 237 -9.21 -6.43 9.58
CA VAL A 237 -7.94 -7.14 9.37
C VAL A 237 -6.77 -6.15 9.36
N THR A 238 -5.58 -6.67 9.61
CA THR A 238 -4.32 -5.92 9.57
C THR A 238 -3.38 -6.51 8.53
N LEU A 239 -2.86 -5.66 7.65
CA LEU A 239 -1.94 -6.02 6.58
C LEU A 239 -0.58 -5.37 6.84
N PHE A 240 0.47 -6.18 6.85
CA PHE A 240 1.85 -5.75 7.00
C PHE A 240 2.66 -6.11 5.77
N TYR A 241 3.15 -5.11 5.05
CA TYR A 241 4.15 -5.33 4.02
C TYR A 241 5.52 -5.57 4.65
N LYS A 242 6.17 -6.65 4.22
CA LYS A 242 7.51 -7.01 4.69
C LYS A 242 8.54 -6.05 4.10
N ASP A 243 9.60 -5.77 4.85
CA ASP A 243 10.76 -5.06 4.31
C ASP A 243 11.64 -6.04 3.55
N MET A 244 11.30 -6.33 2.29
CA MET A 244 12.06 -7.24 1.42
C MET A 244 12.93 -6.49 0.42
N TRP A 245 13.77 -7.24 -0.32
CA TRP A 245 14.74 -6.71 -1.27
C TRP A 245 14.10 -6.28 -2.58
N VAL A 246 13.24 -5.27 -2.50
CA VAL A 246 12.50 -4.71 -3.63
C VAL A 246 12.72 -3.19 -3.75
N PRO A 247 12.51 -2.57 -4.91
CA PRO A 247 12.52 -1.11 -5.05
C PRO A 247 11.53 -0.40 -4.10
N SER A 248 11.76 0.89 -3.83
CA SER A 248 10.94 1.67 -2.90
C SER A 248 9.46 1.79 -3.28
N ASN A 249 9.15 1.63 -4.57
CA ASN A 249 7.82 1.73 -5.16
C ASN A 249 7.32 0.38 -5.71
N TYR A 250 7.92 -0.73 -5.29
CA TYR A 250 7.58 -2.04 -5.84
C TYR A 250 6.18 -2.50 -5.43
N TYR A 251 5.85 -2.41 -4.13
CA TYR A 251 4.57 -2.86 -3.62
C TYR A 251 3.44 -2.06 -4.23
N LYS A 252 2.54 -2.75 -4.93
CA LYS A 252 1.43 -2.12 -5.64
C LYS A 252 0.13 -2.89 -5.42
N TRP A 253 -0.94 -2.12 -5.18
CA TRP A 253 -2.31 -2.52 -5.41
C TRP A 253 -2.81 -1.86 -6.68
N GLU A 254 -3.28 -2.67 -7.61
CA GLU A 254 -3.95 -2.19 -8.81
C GLU A 254 -5.41 -2.60 -8.76
N ILE A 255 -6.32 -1.63 -8.76
CA ILE A 255 -7.74 -1.88 -8.88
C ILE A 255 -8.10 -1.65 -10.34
N ARG A 256 -8.43 -2.74 -11.03
CA ARG A 256 -8.65 -2.77 -12.47
C ARG A 256 -10.13 -2.92 -12.78
N GLY A 257 -10.75 -1.81 -13.18
CA GLY A 257 -12.12 -1.81 -13.69
C GLY A 257 -12.29 -2.63 -14.96
N ASN A 258 -13.50 -3.10 -15.23
CA ASN A 258 -13.87 -3.78 -16.47
C ASN A 258 -15.19 -3.20 -17.01
N THR A 259 -15.26 -2.87 -18.30
CA THR A 259 -16.44 -2.25 -18.92
C THR A 259 -17.59 -3.22 -19.18
N SER A 260 -17.33 -4.53 -19.12
CA SER A 260 -18.29 -5.60 -19.46
C SER A 260 -18.72 -6.43 -18.24
N THR A 261 -18.07 -6.26 -17.10
CA THR A 261 -18.35 -6.96 -15.84
C THR A 261 -18.29 -5.96 -14.68
N THR A 262 -18.69 -6.38 -13.48
CA THR A 262 -18.69 -5.52 -12.30
C THR A 262 -17.33 -5.54 -11.59
N THR A 263 -16.81 -4.39 -11.20
CA THR A 263 -15.66 -4.25 -10.28
C THR A 263 -16.06 -3.43 -9.05
N SER A 264 -16.18 -4.09 -7.89
CA SER A 264 -16.43 -3.50 -6.58
C SER A 264 -15.28 -3.83 -5.63
N PHE A 265 -14.61 -2.80 -5.09
CA PHE A 265 -13.52 -2.93 -4.13
C PHE A 265 -13.79 -2.10 -2.88
N LYS A 266 -13.92 -2.76 -1.73
CA LYS A 266 -14.21 -2.10 -0.45
C LYS A 266 -13.29 -2.59 0.66
N LEU A 267 -12.92 -1.68 1.54
CA LEU A 267 -12.27 -2.00 2.81
C LEU A 267 -13.03 -1.34 3.94
N GLY A 268 -13.40 -2.13 4.95
CA GLY A 268 -14.28 -1.71 6.03
C GLY A 268 -15.75 -1.66 5.66
N GLU A 269 -16.55 -1.02 6.51
CA GLU A 269 -17.99 -0.93 6.35
C GLU A 269 -18.49 0.50 6.46
N LYS A 270 -19.49 0.83 5.66
CA LYS A 270 -20.21 2.10 5.73
C LYS A 270 -21.40 1.97 6.69
N SER A 271 -21.45 2.84 7.69
CA SER A 271 -22.58 3.02 8.62
C SER A 271 -23.10 4.45 8.51
N GLY A 272 -24.17 4.65 7.73
CA GLY A 272 -24.69 5.97 7.42
C GLY A 272 -23.68 6.78 6.59
N SER A 273 -23.26 7.95 7.08
CA SER A 273 -22.21 8.76 6.45
C SER A 273 -20.81 8.55 7.04
N SER A 274 -20.61 7.45 7.76
CA SER A 274 -19.35 7.16 8.45
C SER A 274 -18.79 5.81 8.05
N GLY A 275 -17.46 5.69 8.06
CA GLY A 275 -16.76 4.43 7.90
C GLY A 275 -16.44 3.79 9.26
N ILE A 276 -16.60 2.48 9.37
CA ILE A 276 -16.34 1.67 10.56
C ILE A 276 -15.64 0.36 10.17
N ASN A 277 -15.08 -0.37 11.15
CA ASN A 277 -14.52 -1.72 10.95
C ASN A 277 -13.43 -1.80 9.85
N GLY A 278 -12.68 -0.72 9.65
CA GLY A 278 -11.73 -0.64 8.55
C GLY A 278 -10.53 -1.55 8.68
N VAL A 279 -9.77 -1.60 7.59
CA VAL A 279 -8.52 -2.35 7.50
C VAL A 279 -7.35 -1.46 7.91
N VAL A 280 -6.40 -2.04 8.63
CA VAL A 280 -5.11 -1.41 8.92
C VAL A 280 -4.10 -1.89 7.90
N ILE A 281 -3.47 -0.97 7.17
CA ILE A 281 -2.43 -1.27 6.18
C ILE A 281 -1.15 -0.57 6.59
N ARG A 282 -0.05 -1.31 6.69
CA ARG A 282 1.26 -0.75 7.01
C ARG A 282 2.32 -1.24 6.04
N SER A 283 3.06 -0.31 5.46
CA SER A 283 4.29 -0.61 4.71
C SER A 283 5.56 -0.10 5.40
N PRO A 284 6.73 -0.69 5.11
CA PRO A 284 8.00 -0.13 5.54
C PRO A 284 8.18 1.27 4.96
N SER A 285 8.74 2.20 5.74
CA SER A 285 8.91 3.60 5.31
C SER A 285 9.80 3.78 4.06
N SER A 286 10.67 2.80 3.78
CA SER A 286 11.58 2.78 2.63
C SER A 286 11.07 1.96 1.42
N LYS A 287 9.90 1.32 1.57
CA LYS A 287 9.27 0.38 0.61
C LYS A 287 7.75 0.60 0.65
N ASN A 288 7.31 1.75 0.19
CA ASN A 288 5.94 2.18 0.39
C ASN A 288 4.98 1.45 -0.56
N LEU A 289 3.80 1.07 -0.06
CA LEU A 289 2.71 0.55 -0.90
C LEU A 289 2.11 1.66 -1.76
N ILE A 290 2.06 1.47 -3.07
CA ILE A 290 1.28 2.32 -3.98
C ILE A 290 -0.10 1.71 -4.17
N ILE A 291 -1.15 2.52 -4.06
CA ILE A 291 -2.52 2.13 -4.39
C ILE A 291 -2.92 2.89 -5.65
N ASP A 292 -3.23 2.16 -6.70
CA ASP A 292 -3.65 2.70 -7.99
C ASP A 292 -5.02 2.15 -8.37
N ALA A 293 -6.03 3.00 -8.19
CA ALA A 293 -7.40 2.80 -8.64
C ALA A 293 -7.82 3.86 -9.67
N HIS A 294 -6.87 4.68 -10.16
CA HIS A 294 -7.14 5.74 -11.12
C HIS A 294 -7.00 5.26 -12.56
N THR A 295 -5.97 4.45 -12.86
CA THR A 295 -5.62 4.01 -14.22
C THR A 295 -6.80 3.37 -14.97
N TYR A 296 -7.66 2.65 -14.24
CA TYR A 296 -8.85 1.97 -14.78
C TYR A 296 -10.18 2.50 -14.20
N SER A 297 -10.17 3.73 -13.71
CA SER A 297 -11.25 4.31 -12.91
C SER A 297 -12.61 4.40 -13.60
N SER A 298 -12.64 4.57 -14.92
CA SER A 298 -13.89 4.67 -15.70
C SER A 298 -14.74 3.40 -15.68
N SER A 299 -14.16 2.28 -15.23
CA SER A 299 -14.79 0.97 -15.23
C SER A 299 -14.81 0.33 -13.84
N ILE A 300 -14.65 1.14 -12.79
CA ILE A 300 -14.82 0.71 -11.40
C ILE A 300 -16.22 1.15 -10.95
N ASP A 301 -17.08 0.18 -10.66
CA ASP A 301 -18.48 0.42 -10.26
C ASP A 301 -18.60 0.94 -8.83
N GLU A 302 -17.75 0.44 -7.92
CA GLU A 302 -17.78 0.81 -6.51
C GLU A 302 -16.37 0.77 -5.92
N PHE A 303 -16.00 1.83 -5.20
CA PHE A 303 -14.75 1.89 -4.45
C PHE A 303 -14.98 2.47 -3.06
N GLY A 304 -14.51 1.80 -2.01
CA GLY A 304 -14.75 2.22 -0.63
C GLY A 304 -13.56 2.03 0.29
N LEU A 305 -13.15 3.09 0.98
CA LEU A 305 -12.23 3.02 2.12
C LEU A 305 -12.94 3.57 3.36
N TYR A 306 -13.37 2.67 4.24
CA TYR A 306 -14.24 2.98 5.37
C TYR A 306 -13.55 2.65 6.69
N GLY A 307 -13.31 3.68 7.51
CA GLY A 307 -12.71 3.50 8.84
C GLY A 307 -11.29 2.95 8.83
N CYS A 308 -10.57 3.05 7.69
CA CYS A 308 -9.28 2.42 7.48
C CYS A 308 -8.13 3.22 8.12
N SER A 309 -7.00 2.57 8.36
CA SER A 309 -5.75 3.24 8.74
C SER A 309 -4.65 2.80 7.78
N ILE A 310 -4.21 3.72 6.92
CA ILE A 310 -3.18 3.48 5.91
C ILE A 310 -1.91 4.20 6.37
N ILE A 311 -0.83 3.44 6.58
CA ILE A 311 0.38 3.90 7.26
C ILE A 311 1.59 3.68 6.37
N SER A 312 2.32 4.76 6.10
CA SER A 312 3.56 4.75 5.31
C SER A 312 3.39 4.21 3.89
N ALA A 313 2.21 4.41 3.30
CA ALA A 313 1.97 4.16 1.88
C ALA A 313 2.63 5.24 1.01
N GLY A 314 2.82 4.94 -0.26
CA GLY A 314 3.34 5.86 -1.26
C GLY A 314 2.23 6.76 -1.76
N THR A 315 2.21 6.99 -3.07
CA THR A 315 1.07 7.65 -3.73
C THR A 315 -0.18 6.76 -3.65
N ILE A 316 -1.32 7.39 -3.37
CA ILE A 316 -2.63 6.76 -3.37
C ILE A 316 -3.48 7.48 -4.42
N ASP A 317 -3.67 6.83 -5.57
CA ASP A 317 -4.46 7.34 -6.68
C ASP A 317 -5.84 6.70 -6.66
N LEU A 318 -6.87 7.47 -6.29
CA LEU A 318 -8.25 6.97 -6.22
C LEU A 318 -8.94 7.00 -7.59
N PRO A 319 -10.07 6.29 -7.74
CA PRO A 319 -10.86 6.41 -8.96
C PRO A 319 -11.33 7.86 -9.16
N ASP A 320 -11.28 8.34 -10.40
CA ASP A 320 -12.01 9.54 -10.79
C ASP A 320 -13.49 9.19 -11.00
N SER A 321 -14.17 8.89 -9.90
CA SER A 321 -15.57 8.52 -9.91
C SER A 321 -16.28 9.01 -8.64
N SER A 322 -17.48 9.56 -8.81
CA SER A 322 -18.39 9.86 -7.69
C SER A 322 -18.90 8.61 -6.95
N ALA A 323 -18.72 7.41 -7.52
CA ALA A 323 -19.00 6.15 -6.85
C ALA A 323 -17.88 5.71 -5.89
N ALA A 324 -16.76 6.44 -5.85
CA ALA A 324 -15.68 6.22 -4.89
C ALA A 324 -15.92 7.03 -3.61
N GLU A 325 -15.79 6.37 -2.45
CA GLU A 325 -15.97 6.98 -1.15
C GLU A 325 -14.83 6.63 -0.18
N VAL A 326 -14.37 7.63 0.56
CA VAL A 326 -13.38 7.51 1.62
C VAL A 326 -13.93 8.19 2.87
N LEU A 327 -14.30 7.38 3.86
CA LEU A 327 -14.99 7.84 5.06
C LEU A 327 -14.22 7.41 6.31
N ASN A 328 -13.98 8.33 7.24
CA ASN A 328 -13.34 8.04 8.53
C ASN A 328 -11.98 7.33 8.42
N THR A 329 -11.25 7.54 7.32
CA THR A 329 -9.96 6.90 7.06
C THR A 329 -8.80 7.81 7.46
N SER A 330 -7.77 7.23 8.06
CA SER A 330 -6.54 7.93 8.43
C SER A 330 -5.39 7.54 7.49
N PHE A 331 -4.80 8.55 6.86
CA PHE A 331 -3.59 8.45 6.05
C PHE A 331 -2.42 8.99 6.87
N VAL A 332 -1.53 8.11 7.35
CA VAL A 332 -0.45 8.46 8.28
C VAL A 332 0.90 8.26 7.61
N SER A 333 1.69 9.32 7.51
CA SER A 333 3.00 9.33 6.85
C SER A 333 2.96 8.76 5.43
N CYS A 334 1.84 8.96 4.74
CA CYS A 334 1.66 8.51 3.37
C CYS A 334 2.21 9.53 2.38
N GLY A 335 2.50 9.09 1.15
CA GLY A 335 2.64 10.00 0.02
C GLY A 335 1.31 10.71 -0.30
N ILE A 336 1.30 11.44 -1.41
CA ILE A 336 0.13 12.23 -1.81
C ILE A 336 -1.07 11.34 -2.09
N VAL A 337 -2.23 11.72 -1.54
CA VAL A 337 -3.52 11.14 -1.89
C VAL A 337 -4.17 11.98 -2.98
N LYS A 338 -4.47 11.38 -4.13
CA LYS A 338 -5.17 12.04 -5.23
C LYS A 338 -6.63 11.62 -5.23
N GLY A 339 -7.48 12.56 -4.80
CA GLY A 339 -8.91 12.27 -4.58
C GLY A 339 -9.78 12.35 -5.82
N TYR A 340 -9.40 13.13 -6.84
CA TYR A 340 -10.21 13.36 -8.04
C TYR A 340 -11.67 13.72 -7.68
N SER A 341 -12.67 13.04 -8.27
CA SER A 341 -14.09 13.21 -7.94
C SER A 341 -14.63 12.31 -6.81
N ALA A 342 -13.76 11.54 -6.13
CA ALA A 342 -14.17 10.70 -5.00
C ALA A 342 -14.65 11.52 -3.79
N THR A 343 -15.58 10.96 -3.03
CA THR A 343 -16.13 11.60 -1.82
C THR A 343 -15.24 11.33 -0.60
N PHE A 344 -14.78 12.38 0.07
CA PHE A 344 -14.00 12.32 1.30
C PHE A 344 -14.75 12.97 2.46
N LYS A 345 -14.95 12.23 3.55
CA LYS A 345 -15.56 12.77 4.77
C LYS A 345 -14.92 12.23 6.04
N ASN A 346 -14.67 13.12 7.01
CA ASN A 346 -14.12 12.78 8.32
C ASN A 346 -12.76 12.06 8.25
N ASN A 347 -11.94 12.37 7.26
CA ASN A 347 -10.64 11.72 7.08
C ASN A 347 -9.53 12.48 7.79
N ASN A 348 -8.45 11.79 8.13
CA ASN A 348 -7.26 12.41 8.71
C ASN A 348 -6.06 12.21 7.79
N PHE A 349 -5.35 13.29 7.51
CA PHE A 349 -4.09 13.32 6.78
C PHE A 349 -3.00 13.77 7.75
N ILE A 350 -2.14 12.84 8.14
CA ILE A 350 -1.22 13.01 9.27
C ILE A 350 0.20 12.82 8.78
N THR A 351 1.07 13.78 9.05
CA THR A 351 2.53 13.69 8.84
C THR A 351 2.97 13.27 7.44
N ALA A 352 2.25 13.70 6.40
CA ALA A 352 2.70 13.50 5.02
C ALA A 352 4.08 14.18 4.81
N PRO A 353 5.07 13.45 4.25
CA PRO A 353 6.44 13.97 4.12
C PRO A 353 6.54 15.10 3.10
N ASN A 354 5.64 15.10 2.10
CA ASN A 354 5.52 16.15 1.09
C ASN A 354 4.08 16.72 1.14
N GLN A 355 3.30 16.56 0.08
CA GLN A 355 1.88 16.94 0.03
C GLN A 355 0.98 15.80 0.53
N ALA A 356 -0.03 16.14 1.33
CA ALA A 356 -0.95 15.16 1.88
C ALA A 356 -2.10 14.82 0.93
N PHE A 357 -2.71 15.84 0.31
CA PHE A 357 -3.86 15.67 -0.58
C PHE A 357 -3.75 16.56 -1.82
N LYS A 358 -3.99 15.99 -3.01
CA LYS A 358 -4.18 16.75 -4.24
C LYS A 358 -5.66 17.07 -4.42
N MET A 359 -5.97 18.36 -4.52
CA MET A 359 -7.32 18.86 -4.67
C MET A 359 -7.60 19.33 -6.10
N GLU A 360 -8.64 18.79 -6.71
CA GLU A 360 -9.17 19.21 -8.00
C GLU A 360 -10.26 20.28 -7.84
N LEU A 361 -10.57 21.03 -8.90
CA LEU A 361 -11.54 22.13 -8.86
C LEU A 361 -12.93 21.65 -8.37
N ASN A 362 -13.34 20.45 -8.80
CA ASN A 362 -14.61 19.82 -8.41
C ASN A 362 -14.41 18.73 -7.34
N HIS A 363 -13.53 18.98 -6.36
CA HIS A 363 -13.32 18.04 -5.25
C HIS A 363 -14.60 17.86 -4.41
N ASN A 364 -14.68 16.71 -3.73
CA ASN A 364 -15.75 16.42 -2.79
C ASN A 364 -15.19 16.00 -1.43
N ILE A 365 -14.40 16.87 -0.81
CA ILE A 365 -13.81 16.66 0.52
C ILE A 365 -14.41 17.63 1.54
N THR A 366 -14.89 17.10 2.66
CA THR A 366 -15.43 17.88 3.79
C THR A 366 -15.01 17.29 5.12
N SER A 367 -15.06 18.11 6.17
CA SER A 367 -14.94 17.67 7.58
C SER A 367 -13.67 16.85 7.86
N SER A 368 -12.60 17.07 7.10
CA SER A 368 -11.35 16.30 7.17
C SER A 368 -10.24 17.12 7.81
N GLN A 369 -9.26 16.44 8.40
CA GLN A 369 -8.19 17.06 9.18
C GLN A 369 -6.82 16.85 8.51
N PHE A 370 -6.01 17.90 8.48
CA PHE A 370 -4.64 17.94 7.98
C PHE A 370 -3.72 18.31 9.14
N ILE A 371 -2.99 17.33 9.65
CA ILE A 371 -2.23 17.40 10.90
C ILE A 371 -0.74 17.17 10.64
N SER A 372 0.09 18.15 10.98
CA SER A 372 1.56 18.02 10.97
C SER A 372 2.16 17.59 9.63
N ASN A 373 1.53 17.95 8.52
CA ASN A 373 2.04 17.69 7.18
C ASN A 373 3.07 18.74 6.77
N ASN A 374 3.97 18.40 5.84
CA ASN A 374 4.77 19.44 5.19
C ASN A 374 3.82 20.38 4.39
N VAL A 375 2.99 19.82 3.52
CA VAL A 375 1.90 20.55 2.82
C VAL A 375 0.57 19.81 3.03
N GLY A 376 -0.47 20.52 3.49
CA GLY A 376 -1.82 19.98 3.64
C GLY A 376 -2.47 19.64 2.29
N VAL A 377 -2.74 20.66 1.48
CA VAL A 377 -3.42 20.55 0.19
C VAL A 377 -2.56 21.09 -0.95
N LEU A 378 -2.44 20.34 -2.04
CA LEU A 378 -1.84 20.77 -3.31
C LEU A 378 -2.93 21.16 -4.32
N ILE A 379 -2.76 22.32 -4.95
CA ILE A 379 -3.61 22.83 -6.04
C ILE A 379 -2.75 23.10 -7.27
N GLU A 380 -3.08 22.45 -8.38
CA GLU A 380 -2.36 22.57 -9.67
C GLU A 380 -3.18 23.25 -10.77
N THR A 381 -4.44 23.62 -10.48
CA THR A 381 -5.34 24.28 -11.45
C THR A 381 -5.85 25.60 -10.86
N PRO A 382 -5.76 26.73 -11.57
CA PRO A 382 -6.29 28.01 -11.08
C PRO A 382 -7.81 27.94 -10.95
N GLY A 383 -8.39 28.67 -10.00
CA GLY A 383 -9.84 28.71 -9.81
C GLY A 383 -10.26 28.96 -8.36
N THR A 384 -11.57 28.85 -8.12
CA THR A 384 -12.16 29.00 -6.79
C THR A 384 -12.45 27.62 -6.19
N PHE A 385 -11.98 27.39 -4.97
CA PHE A 385 -12.14 26.15 -4.21
C PHE A 385 -12.93 26.44 -2.94
N THR A 386 -13.85 25.56 -2.54
CA THR A 386 -14.58 25.69 -1.28
C THR A 386 -14.02 24.73 -0.25
N PHE A 387 -13.44 25.25 0.84
CA PHE A 387 -13.02 24.43 1.96
C PHE A 387 -14.19 24.34 2.94
N ASP A 388 -14.83 23.17 3.00
CA ASP A 388 -15.96 22.90 3.89
C ASP A 388 -15.51 22.11 5.13
N ALA A 389 -15.50 22.77 6.28
CA ALA A 389 -15.11 22.19 7.56
C ALA A 389 -13.72 21.51 7.56
N LEU A 390 -12.83 21.88 6.65
CA LEU A 390 -11.45 21.36 6.59
C LEU A 390 -10.60 21.97 7.69
N LYS A 391 -9.96 21.12 8.50
CA LYS A 391 -9.17 21.55 9.65
C LYS A 391 -7.69 21.36 9.41
N PHE A 392 -6.91 22.40 9.63
CA PHE A 392 -5.46 22.40 9.50
C PHE A 392 -4.81 22.69 10.86
N SER A 393 -3.80 21.91 11.22
CA SER A 393 -3.05 22.07 12.48
C SER A 393 -1.62 21.57 12.36
N GLY A 394 -0.65 22.42 12.71
CA GLY A 394 0.77 22.05 12.78
C GLY A 394 1.43 21.76 11.42
N ASN A 395 0.77 22.06 10.29
CA ASN A 395 1.39 21.92 8.97
C ASN A 395 2.47 23.00 8.76
N THR A 396 3.44 22.76 7.88
CA THR A 396 4.34 23.85 7.42
C THR A 396 3.61 24.80 6.49
N TYR A 397 2.84 24.26 5.54
CA TYR A 397 1.89 25.01 4.72
C TYR A 397 0.54 24.28 4.68
N ASP A 398 -0.56 25.00 4.80
CA ASP A 398 -1.91 24.45 4.67
C ASP A 398 -2.23 24.21 3.20
N ILE A 399 -1.80 25.14 2.33
CA ILE A 399 -2.03 25.11 0.88
C ILE A 399 -0.72 25.32 0.13
N GLU A 400 -0.44 24.49 -0.86
CA GLU A 400 0.50 24.76 -1.94
C GLU A 400 -0.27 25.07 -3.22
N ASN A 401 -0.10 26.28 -3.74
CA ASN A 401 -0.60 26.68 -5.04
C ASN A 401 0.53 26.59 -6.06
N ASN A 402 0.50 25.52 -6.84
CA ASN A 402 1.40 25.26 -7.97
C ASN A 402 0.67 25.36 -9.32
N SER A 403 -0.40 26.14 -9.38
CA SER A 403 -1.26 26.24 -10.56
C SER A 403 -0.74 27.17 -11.66
N GLY A 404 0.25 28.01 -11.34
CA GLY A 404 0.73 29.07 -12.21
C GLY A 404 -0.19 30.30 -12.29
N GLY A 405 -1.34 30.27 -11.61
CA GLY A 405 -2.36 31.32 -11.67
C GLY A 405 -2.99 31.68 -10.33
N TYR A 406 -4.12 32.40 -10.41
CA TYR A 406 -4.88 32.84 -9.24
C TYR A 406 -5.75 31.70 -8.68
N VAL A 407 -5.67 31.49 -7.37
CA VAL A 407 -6.51 30.57 -6.61
C VAL A 407 -7.24 31.34 -5.52
N GLU A 408 -8.54 31.10 -5.40
CA GLU A 408 -9.37 31.64 -4.33
C GLU A 408 -9.91 30.51 -3.47
N ILE A 409 -9.77 30.63 -2.14
CA ILE A 409 -10.22 29.63 -1.19
C ILE A 409 -11.38 30.20 -0.37
N GLN A 410 -12.58 29.66 -0.58
CA GLN A 410 -13.80 30.01 0.13
C GLN A 410 -13.93 29.10 1.35
N CYS A 411 -13.70 29.62 2.56
CA CYS A 411 -13.77 28.83 3.78
C CYS A 411 -15.17 28.86 4.38
N THR A 412 -15.73 27.69 4.66
CA THR A 412 -17.10 27.52 5.20
C THR A 412 -17.10 26.51 6.35
N ASN A 413 -18.16 26.53 7.16
CA ASN A 413 -18.38 25.60 8.28
C ASN A 413 -17.15 25.46 9.22
N GLY A 414 -16.45 26.58 9.42
CA GLY A 414 -15.28 26.68 10.28
C GLY A 414 -13.98 26.14 9.67
N ALA A 415 -13.87 25.95 8.35
CA ALA A 415 -12.57 25.70 7.74
C ALA A 415 -11.54 26.76 8.14
N ASN A 416 -10.27 26.37 8.33
CA ASN A 416 -9.26 27.24 8.93
C ASN A 416 -7.87 27.22 8.26
N PRO A 417 -7.75 27.21 6.91
CA PRO A 417 -6.43 27.37 6.30
C PRO A 417 -5.87 28.77 6.62
N THR A 418 -4.57 28.84 6.89
CA THR A 418 -3.88 30.09 7.27
C THR A 418 -2.54 30.29 6.58
N THR A 419 -1.87 29.22 6.16
CA THR A 419 -0.53 29.27 5.57
C THR A 419 -0.54 28.81 4.11
N VAL A 420 0.16 29.55 3.24
CA VAL A 420 0.20 29.28 1.80
C VAL A 420 1.63 29.29 1.27
N LEU A 421 1.95 28.32 0.41
CA LEU A 421 3.13 28.30 -0.46
C LEU A 421 2.68 28.56 -1.91
N ASN A 422 3.02 29.72 -2.46
CA ASN A 422 2.79 30.02 -3.88
C ASN A 422 4.06 29.73 -4.69
N GLN A 423 3.95 28.93 -5.75
CA GLN A 423 5.05 28.62 -6.67
C GLN A 423 4.98 29.49 -7.92
N GLY A 424 6.13 30.01 -8.38
CA GLY A 424 6.21 30.81 -9.61
C GLY A 424 5.34 32.06 -9.59
N SER A 425 4.47 32.21 -10.59
CA SER A 425 3.50 33.32 -10.73
C SER A 425 2.17 33.09 -10.00
N SER A 426 2.05 31.99 -9.24
CA SER A 426 0.80 31.65 -8.56
C SER A 426 0.49 32.67 -7.45
N THR A 427 -0.80 32.91 -7.24
CA THR A 427 -1.29 33.78 -6.15
C THR A 427 -2.51 33.14 -5.51
N THR A 428 -2.66 33.30 -4.20
CA THR A 428 -3.76 32.68 -3.45
C THR A 428 -4.40 33.69 -2.52
N THR A 429 -5.73 33.77 -2.55
CA THR A 429 -6.54 34.53 -1.58
C THR A 429 -7.35 33.55 -0.74
N ILE A 430 -7.28 33.67 0.58
CA ILE A 430 -8.14 32.93 1.51
C ILE A 430 -9.26 33.86 1.97
N ILE A 431 -10.50 33.46 1.73
CA ILE A 431 -11.71 34.15 2.17
C ILE A 431 -12.27 33.35 3.34
N ASN A 432 -11.98 33.84 4.55
CA ASN A 432 -12.54 33.34 5.79
C ASN A 432 -13.77 34.16 6.15
N THR A 433 -14.89 33.89 5.49
CA THR A 433 -16.15 34.57 5.82
C THR A 433 -16.70 34.04 7.14
N VAL A 434 -16.77 34.90 8.15
CA VAL A 434 -17.45 34.58 9.41
C VAL A 434 -18.82 35.25 9.39
N TYR A 435 -19.89 34.46 9.54
CA TYR A 435 -21.23 35.00 9.71
C TYR A 435 -21.43 35.46 11.15
N VAL A 436 -21.85 36.71 11.31
CA VAL A 436 -22.30 37.27 12.59
C VAL A 436 -23.81 37.44 12.50
N THR A 437 -24.53 36.54 13.15
CA THR A 437 -25.99 36.49 13.16
C THR A 437 -26.53 36.88 14.53
N VAL A 438 -27.42 37.88 14.57
CA VAL A 438 -28.17 38.27 15.78
C VAL A 438 -29.65 38.05 15.53
N LYS A 439 -30.26 37.21 16.37
CA LYS A 439 -31.71 36.98 16.38
C LYS A 439 -32.34 37.77 17.53
N VAL A 440 -33.26 38.68 17.20
CA VAL A 440 -34.01 39.49 18.15
C VAL A 440 -35.42 38.93 18.28
N VAL A 441 -35.78 38.54 19.50
CA VAL A 441 -37.11 38.03 19.83
C VAL A 441 -37.69 38.78 21.03
N ASP A 442 -39.02 38.78 21.16
CA ASP A 442 -39.70 39.28 22.35
C ASP A 442 -39.63 38.27 23.52
N SER A 443 -40.24 38.62 24.66
CA SER A 443 -40.29 37.76 25.84
C SER A 443 -41.09 36.45 25.64
N SER A 444 -41.87 36.35 24.56
CA SER A 444 -42.62 35.16 24.16
C SER A 444 -41.94 34.40 23.01
N LEU A 445 -40.69 34.77 22.67
CA LEU A 445 -39.90 34.19 21.58
C LEU A 445 -40.41 34.50 20.16
N ASN A 446 -41.30 35.49 19.98
CA ASN A 446 -41.70 35.93 18.64
C ASN A 446 -40.59 36.77 18.00
N PRO A 447 -40.28 36.60 16.71
CA PRO A 447 -39.30 37.41 16.02
C PRO A 447 -39.73 38.88 15.93
N ILE A 448 -38.81 39.80 16.20
CA ILE A 448 -39.06 41.25 16.07
C ILE A 448 -38.45 41.74 14.76
N GLN A 449 -39.29 42.10 13.78
CA GLN A 449 -38.86 42.75 12.55
C GLN A 449 -38.50 44.22 12.79
N GLY A 450 -37.44 44.71 12.14
CA GLY A 450 -37.08 46.14 12.19
C GLY A 450 -36.38 46.58 13.48
N ALA A 451 -36.05 45.66 14.39
CA ALA A 451 -35.14 45.94 15.50
C ALA A 451 -33.74 46.28 14.96
N ARG A 452 -33.14 47.35 15.46
CA ARG A 452 -31.79 47.77 15.05
C ARG A 452 -30.73 47.04 15.84
N VAL A 453 -29.78 46.44 15.14
CA VAL A 453 -28.69 45.69 15.73
C VAL A 453 -27.37 46.35 15.35
N TYR A 454 -26.54 46.55 16.37
CA TYR A 454 -25.16 46.97 16.22
C TYR A 454 -24.25 45.92 16.82
N VAL A 455 -23.18 45.55 16.11
CA VAL A 455 -22.12 44.68 16.63
C VAL A 455 -20.79 45.38 16.37
N TYR A 456 -19.97 45.51 17.41
CA TYR A 456 -18.66 46.11 17.37
C TYR A 456 -17.62 45.13 17.91
N ASN A 457 -16.41 45.15 17.35
CA ASN A 457 -15.28 44.48 17.95
C ASN A 457 -14.87 45.23 19.22
N THR A 458 -14.83 44.54 20.35
CA THR A 458 -14.55 45.15 21.65
C THR A 458 -13.11 45.61 21.82
N THR A 459 -12.20 45.25 20.91
CA THR A 459 -10.77 45.55 21.02
C THR A 459 -10.40 46.87 20.33
N ASP A 460 -11.03 47.17 19.20
CA ASP A 460 -10.71 48.30 18.32
C ASP A 460 -11.93 49.17 17.96
N ASP A 461 -13.11 48.86 18.53
CA ASP A 461 -14.40 49.50 18.26
C ASP A 461 -14.80 49.49 16.76
N GLN A 462 -14.22 48.59 15.95
CA GLN A 462 -14.59 48.46 14.55
C GLN A 462 -16.06 47.98 14.44
N GLU A 463 -16.87 48.70 13.65
CA GLU A 463 -18.23 48.29 13.33
C GLU A 463 -18.21 47.02 12.49
N ILE A 464 -18.77 45.94 13.04
CA ILE A 464 -18.95 44.65 12.36
C ILE A 464 -20.31 44.63 11.67
N MET A 465 -21.38 45.05 12.37
CA MET A 465 -22.75 45.01 11.86
C MET A 465 -23.53 46.25 12.28
N ASN A 466 -24.30 46.84 11.36
CA ASN A 466 -25.24 47.92 11.63
C ASN A 466 -26.43 47.85 10.66
N GLN A 467 -27.46 47.10 11.07
CA GLN A 467 -28.63 46.89 10.21
C GLN A 467 -29.89 46.59 11.01
N LEU A 468 -31.02 46.54 10.29
CA LEU A 468 -32.31 46.16 10.84
C LEU A 468 -32.53 44.64 10.67
N THR A 469 -33.21 44.04 11.63
CA THR A 469 -33.69 42.66 11.54
C THR A 469 -34.78 42.49 10.47
N ASN A 470 -34.76 41.34 9.77
CA ASN A 470 -35.76 40.96 8.76
C ASN A 470 -37.07 40.46 9.40
N GLU A 471 -38.03 39.98 8.59
CA GLU A 471 -39.32 39.44 9.04
C GLU A 471 -39.20 38.25 10.02
N ASN A 472 -38.05 37.55 10.01
CA ASN A 472 -37.73 36.44 10.91
C ASN A 472 -36.96 36.90 12.17
N GLY A 473 -36.82 38.21 12.38
CA GLY A 473 -36.12 38.80 13.51
C GLY A 473 -34.60 38.62 13.44
N VAL A 474 -34.03 38.39 12.24
CA VAL A 474 -32.60 38.12 12.06
C VAL A 474 -31.90 39.31 11.39
N ALA A 475 -30.79 39.74 11.98
CA ALA A 475 -29.78 40.60 11.36
C ALA A 475 -28.51 39.78 11.18
N GLU A 476 -27.94 39.75 9.97
CA GLU A 476 -26.78 38.94 9.63
C GLU A 476 -25.78 39.69 8.73
N THR A 477 -24.51 39.69 9.11
CA THR A 477 -23.42 40.25 8.31
C THR A 477 -22.30 39.23 8.17
N THR A 478 -21.37 39.52 7.28
CA THR A 478 -20.14 38.76 7.07
C THR A 478 -18.93 39.58 7.51
N VAL A 479 -18.00 38.95 8.23
CA VAL A 479 -16.71 39.53 8.66
C VAL A 479 -15.56 38.78 8.06
#